data_AF-R5KMZ6-F1
#
_entry.id   AF-R5KMZ6-F1
#
_cell.length_a   1.000
_cell.length_b   1.000
_cell.length_c   1.000
_cell.angle_alpha   90.00
_cell.angle_beta   90.00
_cell.angle_gamma   90.00
#
_symmetry.space_group_name_H-M   'P 1'
#
loop_
_entity.id
_entity.type
_entity.pdbx_description
1 polymer ?
#
loop_
_entity_poly.entity_id
_entity_poly.type
_entity_poly.pdbx_seq_one_letter_code
_entity_poly.pdbx_strand_id
1 'polypeptide(L)'
;MIGAIKSALTSSQLASIAQNTTQSVAIETTLKSIGRPGFILIDKDIDSDTKQYAAAKEFLYQATCLAVYMALIVPVFKKGGFKIAKERIFKNTDGFEHFKNVKEYMHYRKLAENPSINNRMQTLEKELLTDKSKLKVKDKYNNTLLAELEKQHPDEFKHVKGAIELSNIIGSVLGLAILAPQVSHAFIHPALRFLGLEDKKAKEAQHTAKLDTKA
;
A
#
# COMPACT_ATOMS: atom_id res chain seq x y z
N MET A 1 3.01 5.74 31.09
CA MET A 1 2.41 5.02 29.93
C MET A 1 1.55 5.93 29.04
N ILE A 2 0.67 6.79 29.59
CA ILE A 2 -0.20 7.67 28.78
C ILE A 2 0.59 8.61 27.85
N GLY A 3 1.70 9.19 28.31
CA GLY A 3 2.55 10.05 27.46
C GLY A 3 3.25 9.31 26.30
N ALA A 4 3.67 8.07 26.52
CA ALA A 4 4.28 7.23 25.49
C ALA A 4 3.23 6.76 24.45
N ILE A 5 2.03 6.39 24.92
CA ILE A 5 0.89 6.05 24.06
C ILE A 5 0.45 7.27 23.25
N LYS A 6 0.34 8.46 23.87
CA LYS A 6 0.01 9.71 23.18
C LYS A 6 1.06 10.04 22.11
N SER A 7 2.36 9.95 22.43
CA SER A 7 3.45 10.20 21.48
C SER A 7 3.47 9.20 20.32
N ALA A 8 3.20 7.92 20.58
CA ALA A 8 3.08 6.90 19.54
C ALA A 8 1.87 7.15 18.62
N LEU A 9 0.71 7.47 19.20
CA LEU A 9 -0.54 7.75 18.47
C LEU A 9 -0.47 9.06 17.67
N THR A 10 0.24 10.08 18.15
CA THR A 10 0.43 11.36 17.44
C THR A 10 1.75 11.42 16.66
N SER A 11 2.40 10.28 16.44
CA SER A 11 3.68 10.28 15.73
C SER A 11 3.49 10.69 14.26
N SER A 12 4.46 11.45 13.74
CA SER A 12 4.47 11.87 12.34
C SER A 12 4.53 10.68 11.39
N GLN A 13 5.11 9.56 11.82
CA GLN A 13 5.05 8.30 11.07
C GLN A 13 3.62 7.76 10.97
N LEU A 14 2.85 7.74 12.06
CA LEU A 14 1.47 7.24 12.02
C LEU A 14 0.57 8.14 11.15
N ALA A 15 0.73 9.46 11.25
CA ALA A 15 0.03 10.41 10.41
C ALA A 15 0.40 10.23 8.92
N SER A 16 1.67 10.01 8.61
CA SER A 16 2.14 9.74 7.24
C SER A 16 1.60 8.43 6.68
N ILE A 17 1.54 7.38 7.50
CA ILE A 17 0.93 6.10 7.17
C ILE A 17 -0.57 6.26 6.88
N ALA A 18 -1.30 6.98 7.75
CA ALA A 18 -2.73 7.20 7.59
C ALA A 18 -3.07 8.02 6.33
N GLN A 19 -2.21 8.96 5.95
CA GLN A 19 -2.36 9.78 4.74
C GLN A 19 -1.84 9.09 3.47
N ASN A 20 -1.39 7.85 3.55
CA ASN A 20 -0.89 7.06 2.43
C ASN A 20 -1.70 5.78 2.31
N THR A 21 -2.60 5.75 1.33
CA THR A 21 -3.51 4.62 1.10
C THR A 21 -2.74 3.32 0.87
N THR A 22 -1.59 3.38 0.19
CA THR A 22 -0.73 2.20 -0.01
C THR A 22 -0.26 1.62 1.33
N GLN A 23 0.26 2.45 2.22
CA GLN A 23 0.80 1.99 3.49
C GLN A 23 -0.31 1.58 4.46
N SER A 24 -1.40 2.36 4.53
CA SER A 24 -2.54 2.05 5.39
C SER A 24 -3.14 0.68 5.06
N VAL A 25 -3.48 0.42 3.80
CA VAL A 25 -4.04 -0.88 3.37
C VAL A 25 -3.05 -2.02 3.57
N ALA A 26 -1.77 -1.80 3.29
CA ALA A 26 -0.73 -2.81 3.48
C ALA A 26 -0.59 -3.23 4.95
N ILE A 27 -0.53 -2.25 5.85
CA ILE A 27 -0.43 -2.47 7.29
C ILE A 27 -1.69 -3.13 7.82
N GLU A 28 -2.87 -2.63 7.45
CA GLU A 28 -4.15 -3.23 7.85
C GLU A 28 -4.23 -4.69 7.42
N THR A 29 -3.87 -5.00 6.17
CA THR A 29 -3.91 -6.37 5.64
C THR A 29 -2.88 -7.26 6.32
N THR A 30 -1.68 -6.75 6.60
CA THR A 30 -0.63 -7.49 7.32
C THR A 30 -1.05 -7.77 8.77
N LEU A 31 -1.66 -6.80 9.44
CA LEU A 31 -2.20 -6.99 10.78
C LEU A 31 -3.35 -7.99 10.78
N LYS A 32 -4.22 -7.97 9.77
CA LYS A 32 -5.29 -8.97 9.62
C LYS A 32 -4.74 -10.37 9.30
N SER A 33 -3.69 -10.48 8.48
CA SER A 33 -3.08 -11.77 8.13
C SER A 33 -2.42 -12.43 9.33
N ILE A 34 -1.95 -11.67 10.31
CA ILE A 34 -1.37 -12.23 11.53
C ILE A 34 -2.43 -12.37 12.62
N GLY A 35 -3.23 -11.32 12.83
CA GLY A 35 -4.20 -11.23 13.90
C GLY A 35 -5.31 -12.26 13.78
N ARG A 36 -6.02 -12.34 12.63
CA ARG A 36 -7.16 -13.26 12.49
C ARG A 36 -6.74 -14.73 12.65
N PRO A 37 -5.67 -15.22 11.97
CA PRO A 37 -5.18 -16.58 12.21
C PRO A 37 -4.67 -16.78 13.64
N GLY A 38 -4.00 -15.79 14.22
CA GLY A 38 -3.53 -15.84 15.60
C GLY A 38 -4.67 -16.03 16.59
N PHE A 39 -5.77 -15.28 16.43
CA PHE A 39 -6.97 -15.42 17.27
C PHE A 39 -7.63 -16.81 17.12
N ILE A 40 -7.65 -17.38 15.90
CA ILE A 40 -8.17 -18.73 15.65
C ILE A 40 -7.30 -19.79 16.37
N LEU A 41 -5.98 -19.62 16.36
CA LEU A 41 -5.06 -20.60 16.95
C LEU A 41 -5.10 -20.63 18.48
N ILE A 42 -5.44 -19.51 19.13
CA ILE A 42 -5.55 -19.42 20.59
C ILE A 42 -6.95 -19.73 21.13
N ASP A 43 -7.95 -19.81 20.24
CA ASP A 43 -9.31 -20.23 20.59
C ASP A 43 -9.24 -21.61 21.25
N LYS A 44 -9.96 -21.83 22.36
CA LYS A 44 -9.95 -23.11 23.08
C LYS A 44 -11.12 -24.01 22.70
N ASP A 45 -12.16 -23.47 22.06
CA ASP A 45 -13.43 -24.14 21.81
C ASP A 45 -13.46 -24.92 20.48
N ILE A 46 -12.44 -24.74 19.64
CA ILE A 46 -12.27 -25.43 18.35
C ILE A 46 -11.30 -26.61 18.51
N ASP A 47 -11.42 -27.65 17.70
CA ASP A 47 -10.42 -28.73 17.63
C ASP A 47 -9.12 -28.28 16.92
N SER A 48 -7.99 -28.93 17.22
CA SER A 48 -6.67 -28.50 16.73
C SER A 48 -6.54 -28.52 15.20
N ASP A 49 -7.16 -29.51 14.54
CA ASP A 49 -7.05 -29.66 13.08
C ASP A 49 -7.89 -28.60 12.37
N THR A 50 -9.10 -28.32 12.87
CA THR A 50 -9.95 -27.25 12.37
C THR A 50 -9.32 -25.87 12.60
N LYS A 51 -8.62 -25.65 13.72
CA LYS A 51 -7.86 -24.40 13.96
C LYS A 51 -6.77 -24.20 12.92
N GLN A 52 -5.96 -25.21 12.68
CA GLN A 52 -4.85 -25.12 11.73
C GLN A 52 -5.37 -24.88 10.31
N TYR A 53 -6.43 -25.58 9.90
CA TYR A 53 -7.08 -25.37 8.61
C TYR A 53 -7.66 -23.96 8.48
N ALA A 54 -8.46 -23.51 9.46
CA ALA A 54 -9.11 -22.20 9.42
C ALA A 54 -8.08 -21.05 9.48
N ALA A 55 -7.06 -21.17 10.32
CA ALA A 55 -5.98 -20.20 10.42
C ALA A 55 -5.16 -20.12 9.13
N ALA A 56 -4.82 -21.27 8.53
CA ALA A 56 -4.10 -21.31 7.26
C ALA A 56 -4.92 -20.72 6.11
N LYS A 57 -6.23 -21.02 6.05
CA LYS A 57 -7.14 -20.46 5.05
C LYS A 57 -7.24 -18.94 5.17
N GLU A 58 -7.45 -18.41 6.38
CA GLU A 58 -7.51 -16.97 6.63
C GLU A 58 -6.16 -16.29 6.34
N PHE A 59 -5.03 -16.91 6.72
CA PHE A 59 -3.70 -16.39 6.39
C PHE A 59 -3.51 -16.28 4.87
N LEU A 60 -3.77 -17.37 4.14
CA LEU A 60 -3.64 -17.41 2.68
C LEU A 60 -4.57 -16.41 2.00
N TYR A 61 -5.78 -16.24 2.52
CA TYR A 61 -6.72 -15.23 2.03
C TYR A 61 -6.15 -13.82 2.18
N GLN A 62 -5.70 -13.44 3.38
CA GLN A 62 -5.15 -12.10 3.63
C GLN A 62 -3.83 -11.87 2.88
N ALA A 63 -2.97 -12.89 2.80
CA ALA A 63 -1.72 -12.83 2.03
C ALA A 63 -1.99 -12.63 0.53
N THR A 64 -2.99 -13.32 -0.01
CA THR A 64 -3.39 -13.16 -1.42
C THR A 64 -3.97 -11.77 -1.67
N CYS A 65 -4.80 -11.25 -0.76
CA CYS A 65 -5.32 -9.88 -0.86
C CYS A 65 -4.18 -8.84 -0.88
N LEU A 66 -3.18 -9.00 -0.01
CA LEU A 66 -2.00 -8.13 0.02
C LEU A 66 -1.16 -8.25 -1.26
N ALA A 67 -0.98 -9.48 -1.77
CA ALA A 67 -0.25 -9.73 -3.01
C ALA A 67 -0.94 -9.07 -4.21
N VAL A 68 -2.26 -9.25 -4.36
CA VAL A 68 -3.07 -8.59 -5.39
C VAL A 68 -2.96 -7.06 -5.28
N TYR A 69 -3.04 -6.53 -4.06
CA TYR A 69 -2.88 -5.11 -3.82
C TYR A 69 -1.53 -4.56 -4.28
N MET A 70 -0.44 -5.18 -3.85
CA MET A 70 0.91 -4.74 -4.18
C MET A 70 1.27 -4.94 -5.65
N ALA A 71 0.85 -6.06 -6.24
CA ALA A 71 1.26 -6.46 -7.59
C ALA A 71 0.40 -5.86 -8.70
N LEU A 72 -0.88 -5.55 -8.42
CA LEU A 72 -1.82 -5.07 -9.45
C LEU A 72 -2.34 -3.67 -9.11
N ILE A 73 -2.88 -3.48 -7.91
CA ILE A 73 -3.61 -2.25 -7.57
C ILE A 73 -2.65 -1.05 -7.53
N VAL A 74 -1.57 -1.16 -6.75
CA VAL A 74 -0.56 -0.09 -6.63
C VAL A 74 0.05 0.29 -7.98
N PRO A 75 0.56 -0.62 -8.82
CA PRO A 75 1.17 -0.21 -10.09
C PRO A 75 0.16 0.30 -11.12
N VAL A 76 -1.09 -0.16 -11.11
CA VAL A 76 -2.10 0.25 -12.10
C VAL A 76 -2.76 1.57 -11.70
N PHE A 77 -3.35 1.64 -10.51
CA PHE A 77 -4.15 2.79 -10.10
C PHE A 77 -3.32 3.98 -9.65
N LYS A 78 -2.15 3.77 -9.04
CA LYS A 78 -1.25 4.87 -8.68
C LYS A 78 -0.64 5.54 -9.91
N LYS A 79 -0.22 4.74 -10.90
CA LYS A 79 0.31 5.28 -12.18
C LYS A 79 -0.80 5.86 -13.04
N GLY A 80 -1.95 5.19 -13.12
CA GLY A 80 -3.13 5.66 -13.84
C GLY A 80 -3.65 6.98 -13.28
N GLY A 81 -3.79 7.06 -11.96
CA GLY A 81 -4.19 8.29 -11.26
C GLY A 81 -3.24 9.45 -11.52
N PHE A 82 -1.93 9.20 -11.46
CA PHE A 82 -0.93 10.21 -11.85
C PHE A 82 -1.07 10.66 -13.30
N LYS A 83 -1.27 9.71 -14.24
CA LYS A 83 -1.43 10.02 -15.66
C LYS A 83 -2.67 10.89 -15.91
N ILE A 84 -3.80 10.52 -15.31
CA ILE A 84 -5.04 11.31 -15.38
C ILE A 84 -4.84 12.69 -14.76
N ALA A 85 -4.22 12.75 -13.58
CA ALA A 85 -3.92 14.02 -12.92
C ALA A 85 -3.07 14.93 -13.82
N LYS A 86 -2.05 14.40 -14.48
CA LYS A 86 -1.18 15.15 -15.42
C LYS A 86 -1.88 15.57 -16.70
N GLU A 87 -2.60 14.67 -17.35
CA GLU A 87 -3.11 14.90 -18.71
C GLU A 87 -4.48 15.59 -18.74
N ARG A 88 -5.26 15.49 -17.65
CA ARG A 88 -6.65 15.94 -17.62
C ARG A 88 -6.97 16.97 -16.55
N ILE A 89 -6.44 16.82 -15.33
CA ILE A 89 -6.84 17.63 -14.18
C ILE A 89 -5.93 18.85 -14.00
N PHE A 90 -4.61 18.64 -13.99
CA PHE A 90 -3.58 19.65 -13.75
C PHE A 90 -2.73 19.89 -15.01
N LYS A 91 -3.40 19.88 -16.16
CA LYS A 91 -2.73 20.13 -17.44
C LYS A 91 -2.20 21.56 -17.46
N ASN A 92 -0.94 21.73 -17.89
CA ASN A 92 -0.23 23.02 -17.94
C ASN A 92 -0.10 23.73 -16.59
N THR A 93 -0.15 22.99 -15.47
CA THR A 93 0.23 23.57 -14.17
C THR A 93 1.75 23.72 -14.15
N ASP A 94 2.21 24.97 -14.02
CA ASP A 94 3.62 25.34 -13.97
C ASP A 94 4.38 24.50 -12.93
N GLY A 95 5.55 23.99 -13.30
CA GLY A 95 6.34 23.08 -12.48
C GLY A 95 5.86 21.62 -12.53
N PHE A 96 4.56 21.35 -12.36
CA PHE A 96 4.02 19.98 -12.34
C PHE A 96 4.15 19.26 -13.68
N GLU A 97 4.05 20.00 -14.79
CA GLU A 97 4.19 19.43 -16.13
C GLU A 97 5.51 18.69 -16.37
N HIS A 98 6.55 19.03 -15.61
CA HIS A 98 7.90 18.48 -15.75
C HIS A 98 8.06 17.08 -15.15
N PHE A 99 7.15 16.62 -14.28
CA PHE A 99 7.24 15.27 -13.74
C PHE A 99 6.91 14.21 -14.78
N LYS A 100 7.83 13.29 -15.07
CA LYS A 100 7.62 12.25 -16.09
C LYS A 100 6.72 11.12 -15.58
N ASN A 101 6.79 10.82 -14.29
CA ASN A 101 6.05 9.72 -13.68
C ASN A 101 5.83 9.94 -12.18
N VAL A 102 4.93 9.12 -11.62
CA VAL A 102 4.56 9.19 -10.20
C VAL A 102 5.73 8.99 -9.24
N LYS A 103 6.76 8.21 -9.61
CA LYS A 103 7.92 7.98 -8.71
C LYS A 103 8.74 9.25 -8.56
N GLU A 104 8.97 9.95 -9.66
CA GLU A 104 9.67 11.23 -9.69
C GLU A 104 8.92 12.29 -8.90
N TYR A 105 7.60 12.41 -9.11
CA TYR A 105 6.75 13.32 -8.34
C TYR A 105 6.79 13.03 -6.83
N MET A 106 6.60 11.77 -6.42
CA MET A 106 6.58 11.41 -5.00
C MET A 106 7.94 11.64 -4.33
N HIS A 107 9.03 11.44 -5.07
CA HIS A 107 10.38 11.72 -4.58
C HIS A 107 10.61 13.22 -4.41
N TYR A 108 10.26 14.02 -5.41
CA TYR A 108 10.36 15.47 -5.35
C TYR A 108 9.59 16.01 -4.15
N ARG A 109 8.34 15.56 -3.99
CA ARG A 109 7.47 16.00 -2.91
C ARG A 109 8.08 15.69 -1.55
N LYS A 110 8.66 14.50 -1.36
CA LYS A 110 9.33 14.12 -0.12
C LYS A 110 10.50 15.06 0.21
N LEU A 111 11.21 15.56 -0.80
CA LEU A 111 12.23 16.59 -0.61
C LEU A 111 11.58 17.94 -0.28
N ALA A 112 10.56 18.35 -1.03
CA ALA A 112 9.85 19.63 -0.83
C ALA A 112 9.21 19.75 0.57
N GLU A 113 8.75 18.63 1.16
CA GLU A 113 8.21 18.58 2.53
C GLU A 113 9.28 18.89 3.61
N ASN A 114 10.58 18.85 3.27
CA ASN A 114 11.64 19.20 4.21
C ASN A 114 11.88 20.72 4.21
N PRO A 115 11.66 21.43 5.34
CA PRO A 115 11.77 22.88 5.38
C PRO A 115 13.21 23.38 5.15
N SER A 116 14.23 22.59 5.51
CA SER A 116 15.63 22.98 5.38
C SER A 116 16.14 22.80 3.95
N ILE A 117 16.55 23.90 3.31
CA ILE A 117 17.18 23.89 1.98
C ILE A 117 18.45 23.03 2.02
N ASN A 118 19.30 23.22 3.02
CA ASN A 118 20.54 22.46 3.16
C ASN A 118 20.28 20.95 3.26
N ASN A 119 19.27 20.54 4.02
CA ASN A 119 18.93 19.12 4.13
C ASN A 119 18.37 18.57 2.82
N ARG A 120 17.51 19.33 2.12
CA ARG A 120 17.01 18.97 0.78
C ARG A 120 18.15 18.72 -0.19
N MET A 121 19.06 19.68 -0.30
CA MET A 121 20.17 19.62 -1.24
C MET A 121 21.19 18.55 -0.87
N GLN A 122 21.51 18.38 0.42
CA GLN A 122 22.38 17.29 0.88
C GLN A 122 21.78 15.92 0.65
N THR A 123 20.47 15.71 0.87
CA THR A 123 19.81 14.43 0.56
C THR A 123 19.87 14.17 -0.94
N LEU A 124 19.53 15.18 -1.74
CA LEU A 124 19.59 15.10 -3.20
C LEU A 124 21.02 14.82 -3.71
N GLU A 125 22.06 15.34 -3.04
CA GLU A 125 23.47 15.07 -3.33
C GLU A 125 23.95 13.70 -2.84
N LYS A 126 23.58 13.26 -1.65
CA LYS A 126 23.95 11.94 -1.12
C LYS A 126 23.39 10.81 -1.99
N GLU A 127 22.15 10.97 -2.45
CA GLU A 127 21.50 10.06 -3.40
C GLU A 127 22.20 10.03 -4.77
N LEU A 128 23.11 10.97 -5.09
CA LEU A 128 24.00 10.88 -6.26
C LEU A 128 25.21 9.97 -6.04
N LEU A 129 25.69 9.80 -4.81
CA LEU A 129 27.01 9.23 -4.54
C LEU A 129 26.95 7.72 -4.23
N THR A 130 25.81 7.21 -3.79
CA THR A 130 25.66 5.82 -3.34
C THR A 130 25.41 4.82 -4.47
N ASP A 131 25.06 5.25 -5.68
CA ASP A 131 24.60 4.36 -6.76
C ASP A 131 25.45 4.51 -8.04
N LYS A 132 26.63 3.86 -8.08
CA LYS A 132 27.51 3.84 -9.27
C LYS A 132 26.97 2.98 -10.43
N SER A 133 25.80 2.35 -10.32
CA SER A 133 25.30 1.41 -11.34
C SER A 133 23.84 1.54 -11.79
N LYS A 134 23.04 2.52 -11.32
CA LYS A 134 21.70 2.79 -11.88
C LYS A 134 21.38 4.29 -11.88
N LEU A 135 21.05 4.82 -13.07
CA LEU A 135 20.82 6.24 -13.37
C LEU A 135 19.83 6.95 -12.41
N LYS A 136 20.27 8.15 -11.99
CA LYS A 136 19.86 8.98 -10.84
C LYS A 136 18.52 9.71 -11.00
N VAL A 137 17.98 10.15 -9.87
CA VAL A 137 16.79 11.03 -9.78
C VAL A 137 17.15 12.51 -9.91
N LYS A 138 18.37 12.93 -9.55
CA LYS A 138 18.83 14.32 -9.74
C LYS A 138 19.04 14.70 -11.22
N ASP A 139 19.46 13.74 -12.06
CA ASP A 139 19.55 13.90 -13.52
C ASP A 139 18.17 13.79 -14.22
N LYS A 140 17.11 13.44 -13.46
CA LYS A 140 15.73 13.39 -13.97
C LYS A 140 15.01 14.72 -13.81
N TYR A 141 15.29 15.44 -12.72
CA TYR A 141 14.72 16.76 -12.51
C TYR A 141 15.30 17.74 -13.51
N ASN A 142 14.40 18.50 -14.13
CA ASN A 142 14.82 19.63 -14.94
C ASN A 142 15.25 20.81 -14.06
N ASN A 143 15.90 21.79 -14.68
CA ASN A 143 16.37 22.99 -14.00
C ASN A 143 15.24 23.73 -13.25
N THR A 144 14.00 23.70 -13.77
CA THR A 144 12.83 24.30 -13.12
C THR A 144 12.52 23.65 -11.78
N LEU A 145 12.46 22.32 -11.70
CA LEU A 145 12.18 21.60 -10.45
C LEU A 145 13.32 21.73 -9.44
N LEU A 146 14.57 21.79 -9.91
CA LEU A 146 15.72 22.07 -9.04
C LEU A 146 15.64 23.47 -8.43
N ALA A 147 15.36 24.49 -9.25
CA ALA A 147 15.17 25.86 -8.78
C ALA A 147 13.99 25.98 -7.79
N GLU A 148 12.91 25.21 -8.02
CA GLU A 148 11.79 25.14 -7.08
C GLU A 148 12.22 24.59 -5.72
N LEU A 149 13.04 23.52 -5.70
CA LEU A 149 13.57 22.92 -4.46
C LEU A 149 14.55 23.82 -3.70
N GLU A 150 15.09 24.86 -4.30
CA GLU A 150 15.97 25.83 -3.63
C GLU A 150 15.18 26.95 -2.92
N LYS A 151 13.88 27.11 -3.20
CA LYS A 151 13.03 28.09 -2.53
C LYS A 151 12.85 27.75 -1.05
N GLN A 152 12.65 28.77 -0.21
CA GLN A 152 12.31 28.56 1.21
C GLN A 152 11.02 27.73 1.37
N HIS A 153 10.02 27.98 0.52
CA HIS A 153 8.76 27.25 0.47
C HIS A 153 8.52 26.72 -0.96
N PRO A 154 9.04 25.52 -1.28
CA PRO A 154 8.78 24.89 -2.58
C PRO A 154 7.31 24.48 -2.68
N ASP A 155 6.74 24.51 -3.88
CA ASP A 155 5.40 23.94 -4.10
C ASP A 155 5.46 22.40 -4.02
N GLU A 156 4.75 21.82 -3.05
CA GLU A 156 4.64 20.35 -2.88
C GLU A 156 3.64 19.70 -3.86
N PHE A 157 2.91 20.51 -4.64
CA PHE A 157 1.80 20.13 -5.51
C PHE A 157 0.78 19.25 -4.77
N LYS A 158 0.25 19.74 -3.64
CA LYS A 158 -0.54 18.93 -2.69
C LYS A 158 -1.75 18.25 -3.33
N HIS A 159 -2.42 18.94 -4.24
CA HIS A 159 -3.61 18.45 -4.94
C HIS A 159 -3.34 17.28 -5.88
N VAL A 160 -2.13 17.19 -6.44
CA VAL A 160 -1.71 16.06 -7.28
C VAL A 160 -1.65 14.78 -6.47
N LYS A 161 -1.04 14.79 -5.27
CA LYS A 161 -1.09 13.64 -4.35
C LYS A 161 -2.53 13.30 -4.00
N GLY A 162 -3.37 14.29 -3.74
CA GLY A 162 -4.80 14.07 -3.48
C GLY A 162 -5.47 13.25 -4.59
N ALA A 163 -5.25 13.61 -5.86
CA ALA A 163 -5.77 12.88 -7.01
C ALA A 163 -5.20 11.44 -7.12
N ILE A 164 -3.91 11.26 -6.86
CA ILE A 164 -3.26 9.95 -6.87
C ILE A 164 -3.79 9.05 -5.76
N GLU A 165 -3.93 9.59 -4.55
CA GLU A 165 -4.47 8.85 -3.40
C GLU A 165 -5.93 8.49 -3.64
N LEU A 166 -6.75 9.40 -4.19
CA LEU A 166 -8.14 9.10 -4.56
C LEU A 166 -8.21 7.95 -5.58
N SER A 167 -7.38 8.00 -6.63
CA SER A 167 -7.29 6.91 -7.61
C SER A 167 -6.87 5.60 -6.94
N ASN A 168 -5.91 5.66 -6.02
CA ASN A 168 -5.46 4.49 -5.28
C ASN A 168 -6.55 3.95 -4.35
N ILE A 169 -7.37 4.79 -3.70
CA ILE A 169 -8.53 4.36 -2.90
C ILE A 169 -9.54 3.64 -3.78
N ILE A 170 -9.92 4.21 -4.93
CA ILE A 170 -10.85 3.58 -5.87
C ILE A 170 -10.29 2.22 -6.33
N GLY A 171 -9.01 2.18 -6.66
CA GLY A 171 -8.30 0.95 -7.01
C GLY A 171 -8.31 -0.09 -5.90
N SER A 172 -8.09 0.33 -4.65
CA SER A 172 -8.16 -0.55 -3.47
C SER A 172 -9.54 -1.16 -3.33
N VAL A 173 -10.60 -0.35 -3.42
CA VAL A 173 -11.98 -0.84 -3.27
C VAL A 173 -12.31 -1.82 -4.39
N LEU A 174 -12.08 -1.44 -5.66
CA LEU A 174 -12.40 -2.31 -6.79
C LEU A 174 -11.56 -3.59 -6.79
N GLY A 175 -10.25 -3.46 -6.57
CA GLY A 175 -9.36 -4.60 -6.63
C GLY A 175 -9.51 -5.55 -5.43
N LEU A 176 -9.79 -5.05 -4.22
CA LEU A 176 -10.04 -5.90 -3.06
C LEU A 176 -11.47 -6.45 -3.02
N ALA A 177 -12.46 -5.73 -3.53
CA ALA A 177 -13.85 -6.22 -3.52
C ALA A 177 -14.15 -7.18 -4.68
N ILE A 178 -13.47 -7.03 -5.82
CA ILE A 178 -13.77 -7.79 -7.04
C ILE A 178 -12.65 -8.77 -7.39
N LEU A 179 -11.41 -8.29 -7.51
CA LEU A 179 -10.30 -9.11 -8.00
C LEU A 179 -9.74 -10.05 -6.93
N ALA A 180 -9.56 -9.57 -5.69
CA ALA A 180 -9.00 -10.37 -4.62
C ALA A 180 -9.82 -11.63 -4.32
N PRO A 181 -11.17 -11.60 -4.24
CA PRO A 181 -11.97 -12.81 -4.04
C PRO A 181 -11.77 -13.85 -5.15
N GLN A 182 -11.74 -13.41 -6.41
CA GLN A 182 -11.57 -14.32 -7.56
C GLN A 182 -10.19 -15.00 -7.56
N VAL A 183 -9.12 -14.23 -7.33
CA VAL A 183 -7.75 -14.76 -7.27
C VAL A 183 -7.57 -15.65 -6.05
N SER A 184 -8.13 -15.24 -4.92
CA SER A 184 -8.05 -15.96 -3.64
C SER A 184 -8.75 -17.32 -3.72
N HIS A 185 -9.95 -17.40 -4.32
CA HIS A 185 -10.62 -18.68 -4.55
C HIS A 185 -9.81 -19.62 -5.44
N ALA A 186 -9.19 -19.10 -6.50
CA ALA A 186 -8.38 -19.91 -7.42
C ALA A 186 -7.06 -20.39 -6.78
N PHE A 187 -6.50 -19.66 -5.82
CA PHE A 187 -5.19 -19.92 -5.24
C PHE A 187 -5.23 -20.68 -3.89
N ILE A 188 -6.21 -20.38 -3.03
CA ILE A 188 -6.28 -20.94 -1.67
C ILE A 188 -6.39 -22.46 -1.67
N HIS A 189 -7.27 -23.03 -2.49
CA HIS A 189 -7.49 -24.48 -2.52
C HIS A 189 -6.22 -25.25 -2.92
N PRO A 190 -5.56 -24.93 -4.05
CA PRO A 190 -4.26 -25.52 -4.39
C PRO A 190 -3.20 -25.36 -3.29
N ALA A 191 -3.14 -24.18 -2.65
CA ALA A 191 -2.17 -23.92 -1.59
C ALA A 191 -2.45 -24.74 -0.33
N LEU A 192 -3.70 -24.86 0.11
CA LEU A 192 -4.08 -25.69 1.25
C LEU A 192 -3.84 -27.18 0.98
N ARG A 193 -4.08 -27.63 -0.27
CA ARG A 193 -3.75 -28.99 -0.70
C ARG A 193 -2.25 -29.27 -0.62
N PHE A 194 -1.45 -28.33 -1.12
CA PHE A 194 0.01 -28.41 -1.07
C PHE A 194 0.54 -28.46 0.37
N LEU A 195 -0.11 -27.75 1.29
CA LEU A 195 0.21 -27.78 2.72
C LEU A 195 -0.31 -29.04 3.44
N GLY A 196 -0.98 -29.96 2.73
CA GLY A 196 -1.52 -31.19 3.32
C GLY A 196 -2.73 -30.97 4.24
N LEU A 197 -3.34 -29.78 4.20
CA LEU A 197 -4.46 -29.40 5.07
C LEU A 197 -5.83 -29.71 4.44
N GLU A 198 -5.88 -30.20 3.20
CA GLU A 198 -7.14 -30.43 2.46
C GLU A 198 -7.66 -31.88 2.49
N ASP A 199 -6.89 -32.84 3.02
CA ASP A 199 -7.21 -34.28 2.92
C ASP A 199 -8.18 -34.82 4.01
N LYS A 200 -8.66 -34.01 4.95
CA LYS A 200 -9.66 -34.44 5.94
C LYS A 200 -10.63 -33.30 6.28
N LYS A 201 -11.85 -33.34 5.73
CA LYS A 201 -13.02 -32.49 6.06
C LYS A 201 -13.40 -31.36 5.08
N ALA A 202 -13.24 -31.57 3.78
CA ALA A 202 -13.98 -30.79 2.77
C ALA A 202 -15.53 -30.86 2.91
N LYS A 203 -16.07 -31.71 3.81
CA LYS A 203 -17.51 -31.85 4.08
C LYS A 203 -18.08 -30.92 5.17
N GLU A 204 -17.29 -30.40 6.11
CA GLU A 204 -17.84 -29.60 7.23
C GLU A 204 -17.92 -28.10 6.90
N ALA A 205 -16.96 -27.53 6.15
CA ALA A 205 -16.96 -26.10 5.81
C ALA A 205 -18.04 -25.69 4.79
N GLN A 206 -18.60 -26.63 4.02
CA GLN A 206 -19.77 -26.38 3.17
C GLN A 206 -21.08 -26.28 3.96
N HIS A 207 -21.12 -26.76 5.21
CA HIS A 207 -22.33 -26.74 6.04
C HIS A 207 -22.52 -25.38 6.72
N THR A 208 -21.45 -24.69 7.11
CA THR A 208 -21.50 -23.36 7.74
C THR A 208 -21.83 -22.24 6.73
N ALA A 209 -21.34 -22.33 5.50
CA ALA A 209 -21.64 -21.32 4.45
C ALA A 209 -23.11 -21.32 3.99
N LYS A 210 -23.87 -22.41 4.20
CA LYS A 210 -25.29 -22.50 3.86
C LYS A 210 -26.23 -22.01 4.98
N LEU A 211 -25.74 -21.86 6.21
CA LEU A 211 -26.54 -21.39 7.35
C LEU A 211 -26.67 -19.85 7.37
N ASP A 212 -25.66 -19.11 6.88
CA ASP A 212 -25.68 -17.63 6.87
C ASP A 212 -26.48 -16.99 5.73
N THR A 213 -27.05 -17.76 4.80
CA THR A 213 -27.92 -17.20 3.72
C THR A 213 -29.41 -17.24 4.06
N LYS A 214 -29.77 -17.61 5.30
CA LYS A 214 -31.15 -17.57 5.80
C LYS A 214 -31.20 -16.98 7.21
N ALA A 215 -30.95 -15.68 7.32
CA ALA A 215 -31.37 -14.85 8.44
C ALA A 215 -31.64 -13.43 7.93
#